data_AF-A0AA94L0D8-F1
#
_entry.id   AF-A0AA94L0D8-F1
#
_cell.length_a   1.000
_cell.length_b   1.000
_cell.length_c   1.000
_cell.angle_alpha   90.00
_cell.angle_beta   90.00
_cell.angle_gamma   90.00
#
_symmetry.space_group_name_H-M   'P 1'
#
loop_
_entity.id
_entity.type
_entity.pdbx_description
1 polymer ?
#
loop_
_entity_poly.entity_id
_entity_poly.type
_entity_poly.pdbx_seq_one_letter_code
_entity_poly.pdbx_strand_id
1 'polypeptide(L)'
;MEIVSILAWVVHTALLVSFYVLWARIILDFVRQLRHDWRPQGFWLLVSVWLMRLTDPPLRFVRRFVKPVRIGGAMLDIAMLVLLLGLLLAMTIVGPLR
;
A
#
# COMPACT_ATOMS: atom_id res chain seq x y z
N MET A 1 25.90 -18.03 6.44
CA MET A 1 24.53 -18.24 6.97
C MET A 1 24.00 -16.98 7.66
N GLU A 2 24.83 -16.20 8.37
CA GLU A 2 24.42 -14.89 8.97
C GLU A 2 24.01 -13.80 7.97
N ILE A 3 24.66 -13.71 6.81
CA ILE A 3 24.37 -12.63 5.85
C ILE A 3 22.96 -12.76 5.26
N VAL A 4 22.51 -14.00 5.05
CA VAL A 4 21.20 -14.29 4.47
C VAL A 4 20.07 -13.95 5.45
N SER A 5 20.24 -14.27 6.73
CA SER A 5 19.25 -13.94 7.77
C SER A 5 19.15 -12.44 7.99
N ILE A 6 20.27 -11.71 8.02
CA ILE A 6 20.26 -10.24 8.12
C ILE A 6 19.52 -9.63 6.92
N LEU A 7 19.81 -10.09 5.71
CA LEU A 7 19.14 -9.60 4.50
C LEU A 7 17.64 -9.90 4.55
N ALA A 8 17.25 -11.11 4.93
CA ALA A 8 15.85 -11.52 5.06
C ALA A 8 15.12 -10.67 6.11
N TRP A 9 15.77 -10.34 7.22
CA TRP A 9 15.21 -9.48 8.26
C TRP A 9 14.95 -8.05 7.75
N VAL A 10 15.91 -7.46 7.02
CA VAL A 10 15.77 -6.13 6.42
C VAL A 10 14.62 -6.11 5.41
N VAL A 11 14.57 -7.10 4.51
CA VAL A 11 13.50 -7.21 3.50
C VAL A 11 12.15 -7.40 4.18
N HIS A 12 12.05 -8.29 5.16
CA HIS A 12 10.80 -8.54 5.87
C HIS A 12 10.29 -7.27 6.59
N THR A 13 11.19 -6.52 7.22
CA THR A 13 10.86 -5.24 7.86
C THR A 13 10.36 -4.22 6.84
N ALA A 14 11.01 -4.10 5.68
CA ALA A 14 10.58 -3.21 4.62
C ALA A 14 9.19 -3.58 4.06
N LEU A 15 8.91 -4.88 3.90
CA LEU A 15 7.59 -5.37 3.51
C LEU A 15 6.55 -4.98 4.58
N LEU A 16 6.88 -5.11 5.86
CA LEU A 16 5.99 -4.82 6.99
C LEU A 16 5.66 -3.33 7.10
N VAL A 17 6.64 -2.45 6.88
CA VAL A 17 6.39 -1.00 6.76
C VAL A 17 5.47 -0.72 5.56
N SER A 18 5.74 -1.33 4.40
CA SER A 18 4.91 -1.16 3.20
C SER A 18 3.46 -1.59 3.43
N PHE A 19 3.24 -2.62 4.24
CA PHE A 19 1.92 -3.12 4.57
C PHE A 19 1.11 -2.09 5.37
N TYR A 20 1.72 -1.51 6.41
CA TYR A 20 1.07 -0.44 7.16
C TYR A 20 0.83 0.81 6.33
N VAL A 21 1.74 1.16 5.43
CA VAL A 21 1.56 2.29 4.50
C VAL A 21 0.36 2.06 3.58
N LEU A 22 0.18 0.85 3.03
CA LEU A 22 -1.00 0.51 2.22
C LEU A 22 -2.29 0.55 3.04
N TRP A 23 -2.27 0.10 4.29
CA TRP A 23 -3.41 0.23 5.19
C TRP A 23 -3.77 1.68 5.49
N ALA A 24 -2.78 2.50 5.82
CA ALA A 24 -2.98 3.94 6.02
C ALA A 24 -3.54 4.61 4.75
N ARG A 25 -3.13 4.15 3.57
CA ARG A 25 -3.67 4.60 2.29
C ARG A 25 -5.14 4.22 2.10
N ILE A 26 -5.52 2.99 2.45
CA ILE A 26 -6.93 2.57 2.44
C ILE A 26 -7.77 3.48 3.34
N ILE A 27 -7.30 3.75 4.56
CA ILE A 27 -7.98 4.66 5.49
C ILE A 27 -8.10 6.06 4.87
N LEU A 28 -7.03 6.59 4.27
CA LEU A 28 -7.04 7.89 3.61
C LEU A 28 -8.09 7.97 2.50
N ASP A 29 -8.19 6.91 1.68
CA ASP A 29 -9.16 6.84 0.60
C ASP A 29 -10.60 6.75 1.14
N PHE A 30 -10.84 6.02 2.24
CA PHE A 30 -12.13 6.02 2.93
C PHE A 30 -12.48 7.38 3.50
N VAL A 31 -11.54 8.08 4.15
CA VAL A 31 -11.78 9.44 4.67
C VAL A 31 -12.19 10.39 3.55
N ARG A 32 -11.52 10.32 2.39
CA ARG A 32 -11.87 11.14 1.20
C ARG A 32 -13.24 10.80 0.62
N GLN A 33 -13.63 9.52 0.64
CA GLN A 33 -14.95 9.09 0.16
C GLN A 33 -16.07 9.51 1.10
N LEU A 34 -15.86 9.39 2.41
CA LEU A 34 -16.84 9.77 3.43
C LEU A 34 -16.98 11.30 3.57
N ARG A 35 -15.89 12.04 3.34
CA ARG A 35 -15.84 13.50 3.43
C ARG A 35 -15.42 14.08 2.09
N HIS A 36 -16.37 14.25 1.18
CA HIS A 36 -16.10 14.71 -0.18
C HIS A 36 -15.37 16.07 -0.24
N ASP A 37 -15.65 16.97 0.70
CA ASP A 37 -15.02 18.30 0.79
C ASP A 37 -13.69 18.30 1.54
N TRP A 38 -13.20 17.14 1.98
CA TRP A 38 -12.00 17.07 2.78
C TRP A 38 -10.75 17.42 1.97
N ARG A 39 -10.13 18.56 2.33
CA ARG A 39 -8.82 18.98 1.83
C ARG A 39 -7.80 18.81 2.96
N PRO A 40 -6.79 17.95 2.81
CA PRO A 40 -5.81 17.77 3.87
C PRO A 40 -5.02 19.07 4.07
N GLN A 41 -4.90 19.52 5.31
CA GLN A 41 -4.18 20.74 5.70
C GLN A 41 -3.18 20.44 6.82
N GLY A 42 -2.11 21.24 6.89
CA GLY A 42 -1.07 21.11 7.90
C GLY A 42 -0.44 19.70 7.93
N PHE A 43 -0.43 19.08 9.11
CA PHE A 43 0.13 17.75 9.31
C PHE A 43 -0.48 16.67 8.39
N TRP A 44 -1.80 16.70 8.18
CA TRP A 44 -2.49 15.71 7.34
C TRP A 44 -2.11 15.83 5.86
N LEU A 45 -1.74 17.02 5.39
CA LEU A 45 -1.23 17.22 4.04
C LEU A 45 0.08 16.45 3.85
N LEU A 46 1.00 16.60 4.79
CA LEU A 46 2.30 15.91 4.77
C LEU A 46 2.09 14.40 4.74
N VAL A 47 1.28 13.85 5.65
CA VAL A 47 0.97 12.41 5.69
C VAL A 47 0.37 11.93 4.37
N SER A 48 -0.62 12.65 3.82
CA SER A 48 -1.28 12.26 2.59
C SER A 48 -0.32 12.22 1.39
N VAL A 49 0.63 13.16 1.32
CA VAL A 49 1.65 13.22 0.27
C VAL A 49 2.63 12.06 0.41
N TRP A 50 3.09 11.76 1.63
CA TRP A 50 3.98 10.62 1.86
C TRP A 50 3.33 9.29 1.51
N LEU A 51 2.10 9.08 1.96
CA LEU A 51 1.33 7.89 1.61
C LEU A 51 1.21 7.77 0.09
N MET A 52 0.79 8.83 -0.61
CA MET A 52 0.72 8.85 -2.08
C MET A 52 2.05 8.50 -2.73
N ARG A 53 3.13 9.15 -2.31
CA ARG A 53 4.44 8.98 -2.92
C ARG A 53 4.97 7.55 -2.75
N LEU A 54 4.71 6.93 -1.60
CA LEU A 54 5.15 5.58 -1.30
C LEU A 54 4.28 4.52 -2.01
N THR A 55 2.96 4.74 -2.12
CA THR A 55 2.04 3.75 -2.70
C THR A 55 1.85 3.88 -4.20
N ASP A 56 1.94 5.07 -4.79
CA ASP A 56 1.66 5.29 -6.20
C ASP A 56 2.60 4.55 -7.16
N PRO A 57 3.94 4.46 -6.95
CA PRO A 57 4.79 3.70 -7.86
C PRO A 57 4.44 2.20 -7.91
N PRO A 58 4.29 1.48 -6.78
CA PRO A 58 3.81 0.10 -6.77
C PRO A 58 2.40 -0.06 -7.37
N LEU A 59 1.47 0.81 -7.01
CA LEU A 59 0.10 0.78 -7.54
C LEU A 59 0.11 0.98 -9.06
N ARG A 60 0.89 1.93 -9.57
CA ARG A 60 1.02 2.16 -11.03
C ARG A 60 1.56 0.94 -11.75
N PHE A 61 2.45 0.16 -11.14
CA PHE A 61 2.90 -1.09 -11.72
C PHE A 61 1.76 -2.10 -11.80
N VAL A 62 1.02 -2.32 -10.71
CA VAL A 62 -0.12 -3.25 -10.69
C VAL A 62 -1.24 -2.82 -11.63
N ARG A 63 -1.51 -1.51 -11.73
CA ARG A 63 -2.53 -0.92 -12.61
C ARG A 63 -2.25 -1.15 -14.11
N ARG A 64 -1.03 -1.56 -14.49
CA ARG A 64 -0.73 -2.00 -15.87
C ARG A 64 -1.42 -3.32 -16.19
N PHE A 65 -1.64 -4.17 -15.18
CA PHE A 65 -2.25 -5.48 -15.32
C PHE A 65 -3.72 -5.49 -14.88
N VAL A 66 -4.04 -4.72 -13.84
CA VAL A 66 -5.38 -4.67 -13.23
C VAL A 66 -6.03 -3.33 -13.52
N LYS A 67 -7.04 -3.32 -14.40
CA LYS A 67 -7.83 -2.11 -14.67
C LYS A 67 -8.73 -1.79 -13.47
N PRO A 68 -8.86 -0.52 -13.06
CA PRO A 68 -9.76 -0.16 -11.98
C PRO A 68 -11.21 -0.39 -12.40
N VAL A 69 -12.00 -0.99 -11.50
CA VAL A 69 -13.40 -1.32 -11.75
C VAL A 69 -14.29 -0.32 -11.00
N ARG A 70 -15.27 0.22 -11.71
CA ARG A 70 -16.33 1.05 -11.12
C ARG A 70 -17.53 0.17 -10.84
N ILE A 71 -18.00 0.16 -9.60
CA ILE A 71 -19.19 -0.60 -9.21
C ILE A 71 -20.17 0.39 -8.58
N GLY A 72 -21.36 0.55 -9.20
CA GLY A 72 -22.45 1.35 -8.62
C GLY A 72 -22.10 2.82 -8.35
N GLY A 73 -21.28 3.44 -9.20
CA GLY A 73 -20.86 4.84 -9.03
C GLY A 73 -19.66 5.05 -8.09
N ALA A 74 -19.25 4.04 -7.32
CA ALA A 74 -18.02 4.05 -6.54
C ALA A 74 -16.87 3.40 -7.30
N MET A 75 -15.68 4.00 -7.24
CA MET A 75 -14.46 3.44 -7.82
C MET A 75 -13.80 2.52 -6.79
N LEU A 76 -13.85 1.21 -7.01
CA LEU A 76 -13.15 0.26 -6.16
C LEU A 76 -11.71 0.12 -6.68
N ASP A 77 -10.72 0.48 -5.86
CA ASP A 77 -9.32 0.34 -6.23
C ASP A 77 -8.85 -1.12 -6.07
N ILE A 78 -9.25 -1.96 -7.03
CA ILE A 78 -8.86 -3.38 -7.07
C ILE A 78 -7.33 -3.52 -7.15
N ALA A 79 -6.65 -2.57 -7.79
CA ALA A 79 -5.18 -2.60 -7.85
C ALA A 79 -4.55 -2.48 -6.46
N MET A 80 -5.16 -1.73 -5.54
CA MET A 80 -4.72 -1.69 -4.14
C MET A 80 -4.90 -3.03 -3.43
N LEU A 81 -6.05 -3.67 -3.59
CA LEU A 81 -6.31 -4.99 -3.00
C LEU A 81 -5.32 -6.04 -3.51
N VAL A 82 -5.07 -6.04 -4.82
CA VAL A 82 -4.09 -6.94 -5.44
C VAL A 82 -2.68 -6.65 -4.94
N LEU A 83 -2.31 -5.38 -4.78
CA LEU A 83 -1.01 -5.01 -4.24
C LEU A 83 -0.85 -5.46 -2.78
N LEU A 84 -1.89 -5.29 -1.96
CA LEU A 84 -1.90 -5.74 -0.57
C LEU A 84 -1.76 -7.28 -0.50
N LEU A 85 -2.48 -8.01 -1.35
CA LEU A 85 -2.41 -9.46 -1.42
C LEU A 85 -1.01 -9.94 -1.87
N GLY A 86 -0.44 -9.29 -2.89
CA GLY A 86 0.92 -9.57 -3.36
C GLY A 86 1.97 -9.30 -2.28
N LEU A 87 1.76 -8.26 -1.46
CA LEU A 87 2.63 -7.97 -0.33
C LEU A 87 2.54 -9.03 0.77
N LEU A 88 1.33 -9.50 1.12
CA LEU A 88 1.15 -10.63 2.04
C LEU A 88 1.90 -11.87 1.52
N LEU A 89 1.73 -12.19 0.24
CA LEU A 89 2.40 -13.34 -0.36
C LEU A 89 3.93 -13.21 -0.27
N ALA A 90 4.47 -12.03 -0.57
CA ALA A 90 5.90 -11.76 -0.44
C ALA A 90 6.40 -11.95 1.00
N MET A 91 5.63 -11.51 2.00
CA MET A 91 5.96 -11.72 3.42
C MET A 91 5.98 -13.19 3.80
N THR A 92 5.03 -13.99 3.30
CA THR A 92 4.97 -15.43 3.57
C THR A 92 6.16 -16.16 2.96
N ILE A 93 6.68 -15.70 1.83
CA ILE A 93 7.87 -16.28 1.18
C ILE A 93 9.17 -15.88 1.88
N VAL A 94 9.28 -14.62 2.33
CA VAL A 94 10.49 -14.11 2.99
C VAL A 94 10.55 -14.51 4.47
N GLY A 95 9.39 -14.67 5.12
CA GLY A 95 9.29 -15.00 6.55
C GLY A 95 10.09 -16.23 7.00
N PRO A 96 10.13 -17.33 6.23
CA PRO A 96 10.95 -18.51 6.54
C PRO A 96 12.47 -18.31 6.39
N LEU A 97 12.91 -17.24 5.73
CA LEU A 97 14.33 -16.98 5.44
C LEU A 97 15.04 -16.17 6.54
N ARG A 98 14.27 -15.64 7.51
CA ARG A 98 14.80 -14.90 8.68
C ARG A 98 15.35 -15.86 9.72
#